data_AF-A0A8S3ZVV5-F1
#
_entry.id   AF-A0A8S3ZVV5-F1
#
_cell.length_a   1.000
_cell.length_b   1.000
_cell.length_c   1.000
_cell.angle_alpha   90.00
_cell.angle_beta   90.00
_cell.angle_gamma   90.00
#
_symmetry.space_group_name_H-M   'P 1'
#
loop_
_entity.id
_entity.type
_entity.pdbx_description
1 polymer ?
#
loop_
_entity_poly.entity_id
_entity_poly.type
_entity_poly.pdbx_seq_one_letter_code
_entity_poly.pdbx_strand_id
1 'polypeptide(L)'
;MQAPVRYTCKTKQDVGNWLICQDEPYIIRPPCLVYSFGINWEFGFDDAMTDLGCEVHLFDPSMKEKDHKRANNSTFHNMGIGSYNTDAFLPRHDIYVKDNQTWKVRTVKAIMKELGHENKVIDVLKMDVETYEWTIIDNMVETDVFKSIRQFDVEYHLFPDYPLAEEYIHIYQVRLSFAAM
;
A
#
# COMPACT_ATOMS: atom_id res chain seq x y z
N MET A 1 -19.09 -11.58 -14.42
CA MET A 1 -18.18 -10.40 -14.39
C MET A 1 -17.18 -10.59 -15.51
N GLN A 2 -16.92 -9.57 -16.34
CA GLN A 2 -15.82 -9.65 -17.31
C GLN A 2 -14.51 -9.64 -16.54
N ALA A 3 -13.55 -10.50 -16.95
CA ALA A 3 -12.22 -10.47 -16.37
C ALA A 3 -11.61 -9.06 -16.55
N PRO A 4 -10.83 -8.56 -15.59
CA PRO A 4 -10.16 -7.27 -15.74
C PRO A 4 -9.32 -7.26 -17.01
N VAL A 5 -9.34 -6.12 -17.73
CA VAL A 5 -8.52 -5.93 -18.93
C VAL A 5 -7.06 -6.02 -18.50
N ARG A 6 -6.37 -7.04 -18.98
CA ARG A 6 -4.93 -7.19 -18.75
C ARG A 6 -4.20 -6.22 -19.68
N TYR A 7 -3.36 -5.36 -19.10
CA TYR A 7 -2.51 -4.44 -19.82
C TYR A 7 -1.06 -4.59 -19.34
N THR A 8 -0.13 -4.64 -20.28
CA THR A 8 1.30 -4.64 -19.97
C THR A 8 1.83 -3.24 -20.20
N CYS A 9 2.27 -2.58 -19.13
CA CYS A 9 2.93 -1.29 -19.23
C CYS A 9 4.20 -1.39 -20.08
N LYS A 10 4.29 -0.54 -21.10
CA LYS A 10 5.39 -0.43 -22.06
C LYS A 10 6.51 0.42 -21.49
N THR A 11 6.18 1.56 -20.90
CA THR A 11 7.14 2.47 -20.28
C THR A 11 7.12 2.28 -18.78
N LYS A 12 8.00 1.41 -18.28
CA LYS A 12 8.17 1.22 -16.84
C LYS A 12 9.32 2.09 -16.34
N GLN A 13 9.15 2.68 -15.17
CA GLN A 13 10.18 3.44 -14.49
C GLN A 13 10.43 2.81 -13.11
N ASP A 14 11.69 2.46 -12.84
CA ASP A 14 12.12 2.02 -11.52
C ASP A 14 12.08 3.19 -10.53
N VAL A 15 11.51 2.94 -9.35
CA VAL A 15 11.43 3.86 -8.22
C VAL A 15 11.78 3.07 -6.96
N GLY A 16 13.07 3.05 -6.61
CA GLY A 16 13.58 2.15 -5.58
C GLY A 16 13.47 0.69 -6.00
N ASN A 17 12.85 -0.15 -5.17
CA ASN A 17 12.55 -1.56 -5.43
C ASN A 17 11.20 -1.80 -6.12
N TRP A 18 10.49 -0.73 -6.51
CA TRP A 18 9.17 -0.79 -7.16
C TRP A 18 9.22 -0.18 -8.56
N LEU A 19 8.13 -0.35 -9.30
CA LEU A 19 7.98 0.10 -10.67
C LEU A 19 6.70 0.90 -10.79
N ILE A 20 6.76 2.08 -11.41
CA ILE A 20 5.57 2.81 -11.84
C ILE A 20 5.41 2.72 -13.35
N CYS A 21 4.16 2.77 -13.80
CA CYS A 21 3.82 2.85 -15.21
C CYS A 21 3.85 4.31 -15.71
N GLN A 22 4.43 4.55 -16.88
CA GLN A 22 4.51 5.87 -17.51
C GLN A 22 3.86 5.90 -18.89
N ASP A 23 2.87 5.03 -19.11
CA ASP A 23 2.01 5.07 -20.30
C ASP A 23 0.76 5.91 -20.03
N GLU A 24 0.27 6.66 -21.02
CA GLU A 24 -1.03 7.34 -20.93
C GLU A 24 -2.19 6.32 -20.73
N PRO A 25 -3.19 6.60 -19.86
CA PRO A 25 -3.40 7.82 -19.08
C PRO A 25 -2.78 7.80 -17.66
N TYR A 26 -1.86 6.87 -17.39
CA TYR A 26 -1.36 6.57 -16.04
C TYR A 26 -0.09 7.33 -15.65
N ILE A 27 0.40 8.23 -16.48
CA ILE A 27 1.65 8.98 -16.24
C ILE A 27 1.67 9.64 -14.85
N ILE A 28 2.80 9.51 -14.15
CA ILE A 28 3.07 10.15 -12.86
C ILE A 28 4.02 11.33 -13.08
N ARG A 29 3.57 12.53 -12.72
CA ARG A 29 4.35 13.78 -12.77
C ARG A 29 3.81 14.79 -11.76
N PRO A 30 4.63 15.75 -11.29
CA PRO A 30 4.17 16.78 -10.38
C PRO A 30 3.08 17.71 -10.97
N PRO A 31 2.14 18.22 -10.14
CA PRO A 31 1.93 17.81 -8.75
C PRO A 31 1.34 16.40 -8.67
N CYS A 32 1.88 15.57 -7.78
CA CYS A 32 1.44 14.18 -7.56
C CYS A 32 1.35 13.86 -6.06
N LEU A 33 0.44 12.98 -5.68
CA LEU A 33 0.23 12.53 -4.30
C LEU A 33 0.54 11.03 -4.17
N VAL A 34 1.38 10.66 -3.21
CA VAL A 34 1.84 9.27 -3.01
C VAL A 34 1.59 8.84 -1.57
N TYR A 35 0.97 7.67 -1.42
CA TYR A 35 0.85 6.96 -0.15
C TYR A 35 1.69 5.67 -0.21
N SER A 36 2.49 5.46 0.82
CA SER A 36 3.37 4.29 0.94
C SER A 36 3.18 3.64 2.30
N PHE A 37 2.76 2.38 2.32
CA PHE A 37 2.48 1.61 3.52
C PHE A 37 3.49 0.48 3.72
N GLY A 38 3.90 0.28 4.98
CA GLY A 38 4.91 -0.69 5.41
C GLY A 38 6.28 -0.33 4.84
N ILE A 39 7.01 0.48 5.60
CA ILE A 39 8.28 1.08 5.16
C ILE A 39 9.44 0.22 5.65
N ASN A 40 9.37 -0.27 6.90
CA ASN A 40 10.37 -1.12 7.53
C ASN A 40 11.82 -0.59 7.37
N TRP A 41 11.99 0.74 7.46
CA TRP A 41 13.27 1.44 7.25
C TRP A 41 13.84 1.40 5.81
N GLU A 42 13.09 0.88 4.85
CA GLU A 42 13.43 0.84 3.43
C GLU A 42 12.77 2.00 2.67
N PHE A 43 13.45 3.16 2.65
CA PHE A 43 12.91 4.40 2.10
C PHE A 43 13.11 4.59 0.59
N GLY A 44 13.67 3.59 -0.12
CA GLY A 44 14.13 3.76 -1.50
C GLY A 44 13.03 4.19 -2.48
N PHE A 45 11.84 3.59 -2.36
CA PHE A 45 10.67 3.99 -3.15
C PHE A 45 10.21 5.40 -2.80
N ASP A 46 10.05 5.68 -1.50
CA ASP A 46 9.51 6.95 -1.01
C ASP A 46 10.39 8.14 -1.39
N ASP A 47 11.70 7.95 -1.27
CA ASP A 47 12.71 8.95 -1.60
C ASP A 47 12.74 9.18 -3.11
N ALA A 48 12.67 8.13 -3.93
CA ALA A 48 12.57 8.26 -5.40
C ALA A 48 11.29 9.01 -5.83
N MET A 49 10.14 8.75 -5.20
CA MET A 49 8.90 9.48 -5.49
C MET A 49 8.97 10.94 -5.02
N THR A 50 9.68 11.20 -3.92
CA THR A 50 9.94 12.56 -3.44
C THR A 50 10.85 13.32 -4.41
N ASP A 51 11.90 12.68 -4.92
CA ASP A 51 12.83 13.25 -5.90
C ASP A 51 12.16 13.55 -7.25
N LEU A 52 11.10 12.80 -7.60
CA LEU A 52 10.23 13.12 -8.74
C LEU A 52 9.38 14.38 -8.51
N GLY A 53 9.32 14.91 -7.29
CA GLY A 53 8.58 16.11 -6.91
C GLY A 53 7.16 15.84 -6.41
N CYS A 54 6.86 14.62 -5.95
CA CYS A 54 5.56 14.30 -5.36
C CYS A 54 5.43 14.72 -3.89
N GLU A 55 4.19 14.95 -3.46
CA GLU A 55 3.78 14.97 -2.06
C GLU A 55 3.71 13.52 -1.55
N VAL A 56 4.64 13.12 -0.68
CA VAL A 56 4.78 11.72 -0.22
C VAL A 56 4.41 11.59 1.26
N HIS A 57 3.50 10.66 1.55
CA HIS A 57 3.14 10.24 2.90
C HIS A 57 3.50 8.77 3.13
N LEU A 58 4.30 8.54 4.17
CA LEU A 58 4.78 7.23 4.59
C LEU A 58 4.01 6.80 5.84
N PHE A 59 3.64 5.53 5.92
CA PHE A 59 2.79 4.99 6.98
C PHE A 59 3.36 3.66 7.48
N ASP A 60 3.88 3.65 8.71
CA ASP A 60 4.38 2.43 9.33
C ASP A 60 4.31 2.48 10.87
N PRO A 61 3.35 1.79 11.50
CA PRO A 61 3.25 1.77 12.95
C PRO A 61 4.27 0.81 13.62
N SER A 62 4.90 -0.09 12.85
CA SER A 62 5.86 -1.07 13.37
C SER A 62 7.22 -0.46 13.69
N MET A 63 7.58 0.65 13.02
CA MET A 63 8.84 1.37 13.23
C MET A 63 8.93 2.07 14.59
N LYS A 64 7.80 2.22 15.31
CA LYS A 64 7.72 2.88 16.64
C LYS A 64 8.22 4.34 16.65
N GLU A 65 8.35 4.97 15.48
CA GLU A 65 8.66 6.38 15.32
C GLU A 65 7.42 7.25 15.53
N LYS A 66 7.57 8.52 15.92
CA LYS A 66 6.43 9.46 15.98
C LYS A 66 6.18 10.07 14.62
N ASP A 67 4.98 10.63 14.41
CA ASP A 67 4.69 11.47 13.25
C ASP A 67 5.76 12.57 13.12
N HIS A 68 6.39 12.65 11.95
CA HIS A 68 7.43 13.63 11.69
C HIS A 68 7.60 13.91 10.19
N LYS A 69 8.25 15.03 9.91
CA LYS A 69 8.67 15.36 8.56
C LYS A 69 10.11 14.93 8.36
N ARG A 70 10.37 14.14 7.31
CA ARG A 70 11.72 13.68 6.96
C ARG A 70 12.49 14.80 6.26
N ALA A 71 13.82 14.65 6.19
CA ALA A 71 14.71 15.67 5.63
C ALA A 71 14.43 16.02 4.16
N ASN A 72 13.91 15.06 3.39
CA ASN A 72 13.50 15.26 2.00
C ASN A 72 12.08 15.81 1.83
N ASN A 73 11.46 16.31 2.90
CA ASN A 73 10.12 16.92 2.90
C ASN A 73 8.94 15.92 2.80
N SER A 74 9.20 14.62 2.73
CA SER A 74 8.17 13.58 2.90
C SER A 74 7.67 13.52 4.36
N THR A 75 6.42 13.07 4.56
CA THR A 75 5.78 13.06 5.89
C THR A 75 5.54 11.63 6.36
N PHE A 76 6.15 11.27 7.48
CA PHE A 76 5.95 9.99 8.14
C PHE A 76 4.81 10.06 9.15
N HIS A 77 3.97 9.03 9.16
CA HIS A 77 2.87 8.83 10.09
C HIS A 77 3.03 7.51 10.82
N ASN A 78 2.93 7.56 12.15
CA ASN A 78 2.79 6.40 13.02
C ASN A 78 1.33 5.92 12.99
N MET A 79 0.92 5.41 11.84
CA MET A 79 -0.34 4.72 11.66
C MET A 79 -0.19 3.71 10.52
N GLY A 80 -0.93 2.62 10.61
CA GLY A 80 -1.06 1.65 9.53
C GLY A 80 -2.34 1.86 8.71
N ILE A 81 -2.42 1.08 7.64
CA ILE A 81 -3.64 0.89 6.85
C ILE A 81 -4.41 -0.33 7.39
N GLY A 82 -5.73 -0.26 7.38
CA GLY A 82 -6.59 -1.36 7.82
C GLY A 82 -7.93 -1.38 7.09
N SER A 83 -8.67 -2.48 7.24
CA SER A 83 -10.04 -2.64 6.72
C SER A 83 -11.10 -1.92 7.56
N TYR A 84 -10.71 -1.40 8.73
CA TYR A 84 -11.53 -0.59 9.63
C TYR A 84 -10.65 0.38 10.43
N ASN A 85 -11.28 1.33 11.13
CA ASN A 85 -10.58 2.32 11.93
C ASN A 85 -10.51 1.87 13.39
N THR A 86 -9.30 1.83 13.97
CA THR A 86 -9.09 1.59 15.41
C THR A 86 -7.75 2.16 15.86
N ASP A 87 -7.63 2.48 17.15
CA ASP A 87 -6.38 2.89 17.79
C ASP A 87 -5.71 1.73 18.57
N ALA A 88 -6.35 0.57 18.57
CA ALA A 88 -5.95 -0.61 19.34
C ALA A 88 -5.84 -1.87 18.47
N PHE A 89 -5.39 -1.72 17.22
CA PHE A 89 -5.16 -2.88 16.35
C PHE A 89 -4.05 -3.75 16.94
N LEU A 90 -4.29 -5.05 17.05
CA LEU A 90 -3.32 -6.02 17.55
C LEU A 90 -2.70 -6.74 16.35
N PRO A 91 -1.46 -6.38 15.95
CA PRO A 91 -0.79 -7.08 14.88
C PRO A 91 -0.45 -8.51 15.28
N ARG A 92 -0.44 -9.39 14.29
CA ARG A 92 0.02 -10.76 14.42
C ARG A 92 1.51 -10.75 14.74
N HIS A 93 1.97 -11.70 15.56
CA HIS A 93 3.39 -11.93 15.72
C HIS A 93 3.97 -12.66 14.50
N ASP A 94 5.04 -12.10 13.94
CA ASP A 94 5.74 -12.64 12.77
C ASP A 94 7.26 -12.36 12.88
N ILE A 95 7.98 -12.29 11.76
CA ILE A 95 9.42 -12.00 11.74
C ILE A 95 9.75 -10.53 12.06
N TYR A 96 8.82 -9.60 11.86
CA TYR A 96 8.97 -8.15 12.08
C TYR A 96 8.32 -7.71 13.39
N VAL A 97 7.19 -8.31 13.77
CA VAL A 97 6.43 -8.01 14.99
C VAL A 97 6.72 -9.08 16.05
N LYS A 98 7.70 -8.81 16.94
CA LYS A 98 8.08 -9.73 18.03
C LYS A 98 7.43 -9.42 19.37
N ASP A 99 7.21 -8.13 19.64
CA ASP A 99 6.66 -7.66 20.91
C ASP A 99 5.15 -7.41 20.77
N ASN A 100 4.44 -7.63 21.88
CA ASN A 100 3.05 -7.17 22.02
C ASN A 100 3.01 -5.65 21.86
N GLN A 101 2.21 -5.19 20.90
CA GLN A 101 2.04 -3.79 20.59
C GLN A 101 0.63 -3.54 20.06
N THR A 102 0.20 -2.28 20.09
CA THR A 102 -1.08 -1.85 19.52
C THR A 102 -0.83 -0.75 18.51
N TRP A 103 -1.50 -0.81 17.37
CA TRP A 103 -1.34 0.16 16.31
C TRP A 103 -2.61 0.97 16.08
N LYS A 104 -2.41 2.25 15.74
CA LYS A 104 -3.42 3.05 15.08
C LYS A 104 -3.50 2.60 13.63
N VAL A 105 -4.67 2.15 13.19
CA VAL A 105 -4.92 1.83 11.77
C VAL A 105 -6.16 2.55 11.28
N ARG A 106 -6.15 2.86 9.98
CA ARG A 106 -7.25 3.57 9.31
C ARG A 106 -7.52 2.96 7.94
N THR A 107 -8.77 3.03 7.49
CA THR A 107 -9.10 2.75 6.08
C THR A 107 -8.52 3.85 5.19
N VAL A 108 -8.26 3.55 3.92
CA VAL A 108 -7.74 4.55 2.96
C VAL A 108 -8.62 5.80 2.94
N LYS A 109 -9.95 5.63 2.95
CA LYS A 109 -10.91 6.73 2.98
C LYS A 109 -10.78 7.59 4.23
N ALA A 110 -10.55 6.98 5.39
CA ALA A 110 -10.32 7.71 6.63
C ALA A 110 -8.97 8.45 6.61
N ILE A 111 -7.91 7.84 6.08
CA ILE A 111 -6.60 8.51 5.89
C ILE A 111 -6.74 9.72 4.97
N MET A 112 -7.40 9.56 3.83
CA MET A 112 -7.68 10.67 2.91
C MET A 112 -8.41 11.81 3.63
N LYS A 113 -9.39 11.50 4.49
CA LYS A 113 -10.08 12.50 5.29
C LYS A 113 -9.19 13.18 6.34
N GLU A 114 -8.44 12.40 7.11
CA GLU A 114 -7.54 12.91 8.15
C GLU A 114 -6.47 13.84 7.57
N LEU A 115 -6.02 13.59 6.34
CA LEU A 115 -5.02 14.39 5.63
C LEU A 115 -5.62 15.49 4.72
N GLY A 116 -6.94 15.62 4.64
CA GLY A 116 -7.59 16.63 3.79
C GLY A 116 -7.49 16.33 2.28
N HIS A 117 -7.34 15.06 1.91
CA HIS A 117 -7.16 14.54 0.56
C HIS A 117 -8.43 13.92 -0.06
N GLU A 118 -9.61 14.11 0.54
CA GLU A 118 -10.89 13.51 0.07
C GLU A 118 -11.23 13.85 -1.38
N ASN A 119 -10.76 15.01 -1.87
CA ASN A 119 -10.98 15.48 -3.25
C ASN A 119 -9.72 15.39 -4.13
N LYS A 120 -8.67 14.70 -3.69
CA LYS A 120 -7.44 14.47 -4.47
C LYS A 120 -7.44 13.05 -5.05
N VAL A 121 -6.73 12.88 -6.16
CA VAL A 121 -6.33 11.55 -6.66
C VAL A 121 -5.03 11.18 -5.98
N ILE A 122 -4.93 9.96 -5.47
CA ILE A 122 -3.66 9.35 -5.07
C ILE A 122 -3.02 8.82 -6.35
N ASP A 123 -1.92 9.43 -6.78
CA ASP A 123 -1.22 9.08 -8.01
C ASP A 123 -0.60 7.69 -7.91
N VAL A 124 0.01 7.36 -6.76
CA VAL A 124 0.51 6.02 -6.45
C VAL A 124 0.17 5.65 -5.01
N LEU A 125 -0.44 4.49 -4.84
CA LEU A 125 -0.59 3.84 -3.53
C LEU A 125 0.24 2.55 -3.55
N LYS A 126 1.35 2.54 -2.80
CA LYS A 126 2.17 1.35 -2.55
C LYS A 126 1.74 0.69 -1.25
N MET A 127 1.47 -0.61 -1.28
CA MET A 127 1.05 -1.40 -0.12
C MET A 127 1.81 -2.72 -0.02
N ASP A 128 2.47 -2.88 1.11
CA ASP A 128 3.27 -4.04 1.49
C ASP A 128 3.19 -4.06 3.02
N VAL A 129 2.28 -4.87 3.55
CA VAL A 129 1.84 -4.81 4.95
C VAL A 129 1.68 -6.20 5.52
N GLU A 130 2.55 -7.12 5.11
CA GLU A 130 2.74 -8.42 5.76
C GLU A 130 1.43 -9.18 6.03
N THR A 131 0.66 -9.43 4.96
CA THR A 131 -0.53 -10.28 4.91
C THR A 131 -1.86 -9.57 5.14
N TYR A 132 -1.84 -8.32 5.61
CA TYR A 132 -3.07 -7.55 5.80
C TYR A 132 -3.70 -7.05 4.49
N GLU A 133 -2.99 -7.19 3.35
CA GLU A 133 -3.39 -6.64 2.05
C GLU A 133 -4.79 -7.09 1.65
N TRP A 134 -5.15 -8.35 1.93
CA TRP A 134 -6.41 -8.96 1.50
C TRP A 134 -7.64 -8.22 2.02
N THR A 135 -7.77 -8.14 3.34
CA THR A 135 -8.94 -7.50 3.96
C THR A 135 -8.98 -5.99 3.67
N ILE A 136 -7.81 -5.36 3.48
CA ILE A 136 -7.71 -3.97 3.09
C ILE A 136 -8.25 -3.78 1.67
N ILE A 137 -7.85 -4.63 0.72
CA ILE A 137 -8.34 -4.57 -0.67
C ILE A 137 -9.85 -4.80 -0.72
N ASP A 138 -10.38 -5.75 0.06
CA ASP A 138 -11.84 -5.96 0.17
C ASP A 138 -12.53 -4.67 0.60
N ASN A 139 -12.02 -3.99 1.64
CA ASN A 139 -12.53 -2.69 2.05
C ASN A 139 -12.39 -1.62 0.97
N MET A 140 -11.28 -1.58 0.24
CA MET A 140 -11.04 -0.60 -0.83
C MET A 140 -12.02 -0.78 -1.99
N VAL A 141 -12.38 -2.03 -2.32
CA VAL A 141 -13.43 -2.34 -3.31
C VAL A 141 -14.79 -1.90 -2.79
N GLU A 142 -15.16 -2.30 -1.57
CA GLU A 142 -16.47 -1.98 -0.98
C GLU A 142 -16.70 -0.47 -0.79
N THR A 143 -15.62 0.27 -0.52
CA THR A 143 -15.68 1.72 -0.30
C THR A 143 -15.43 2.55 -1.56
N ASP A 144 -15.26 1.89 -2.71
CA ASP A 144 -15.04 2.51 -4.03
C ASP A 144 -13.78 3.38 -4.14
N VAL A 145 -12.81 3.24 -3.22
CA VAL A 145 -11.64 4.14 -3.14
C VAL A 145 -10.66 3.96 -4.30
N PHE A 146 -10.68 2.82 -4.99
CA PHE A 146 -9.90 2.61 -6.22
C PHE A 146 -10.19 3.64 -7.31
N LYS A 147 -11.39 4.25 -7.31
CA LYS A 147 -11.73 5.35 -8.23
C LYS A 147 -10.89 6.61 -8.01
N SER A 148 -10.29 6.74 -6.82
CA SER A 148 -9.42 7.85 -6.43
C SER A 148 -7.94 7.48 -6.51
N ILE A 149 -7.57 6.32 -7.05
CA ILE A 149 -6.18 5.84 -7.14
C ILE A 149 -5.82 5.65 -8.61
N ARG A 150 -4.72 6.26 -9.07
CA ARG A 150 -4.25 6.12 -10.46
C ARG A 150 -3.44 4.84 -10.65
N GLN A 151 -2.50 4.57 -9.76
CA GLN A 151 -1.71 3.34 -9.73
C GLN A 151 -1.74 2.72 -8.33
N PHE A 152 -1.98 1.42 -8.29
CA PHE A 152 -2.01 0.64 -7.06
C PHE A 152 -0.97 -0.46 -7.16
N ASP A 153 0.10 -0.29 -6.40
CA ASP A 153 1.23 -1.19 -6.35
C ASP A 153 1.13 -2.00 -5.06
N VAL A 154 1.10 -3.33 -5.18
CA VAL A 154 0.88 -4.21 -4.03
C VAL A 154 1.83 -5.40 -4.06
N GLU A 155 2.37 -5.73 -2.89
CA GLU A 155 3.07 -6.98 -2.64
C GLU A 155 2.15 -7.91 -1.84
N TYR A 156 1.88 -9.09 -2.37
CA TYR A 156 1.03 -10.06 -1.68
C TYR A 156 1.89 -11.01 -0.85
N HIS A 157 1.69 -10.95 0.48
CA HIS A 157 2.31 -11.87 1.42
C HIS A 157 1.44 -13.12 1.60
N LEU A 158 2.02 -14.26 1.25
CA LEU A 158 1.39 -15.59 1.37
C LEU A 158 2.25 -16.49 2.25
N PHE A 159 1.98 -16.49 3.54
CA PHE A 159 2.65 -17.34 4.52
C PHE A 159 2.05 -18.76 4.56
N PRO A 160 2.78 -19.76 5.08
CA PRO A 160 2.26 -21.13 5.19
C PRO A 160 0.98 -21.26 6.01
N ASP A 161 0.75 -20.36 6.96
CA ASP A 161 -0.36 -20.39 7.91
C ASP A 161 -1.35 -19.23 7.76
N TYR A 162 -1.10 -18.27 6.85
CA TYR A 162 -2.01 -17.16 6.58
C TYR A 162 -1.72 -16.46 5.22
N PRO A 163 -2.73 -15.96 4.50
CA PRO A 163 -4.16 -16.10 4.74
C PRO A 163 -4.63 -17.56 4.59
N LEU A 164 -5.77 -17.92 5.16
CA LEU A 164 -6.28 -19.28 5.04
C LEU A 164 -6.65 -19.58 3.58
N ALA A 165 -6.16 -20.69 3.05
CA ALA A 165 -6.34 -21.04 1.63
C ALA A 165 -7.83 -21.21 1.27
N GLU A 166 -8.67 -21.67 2.20
CA GLU A 166 -10.12 -21.75 2.02
C GLU A 166 -10.82 -20.39 1.83
N GLU A 167 -10.25 -19.31 2.36
CA GLU A 167 -10.83 -17.96 2.25
C GLU A 167 -10.47 -17.31 0.90
N TYR A 168 -9.35 -17.72 0.28
CA TYR A 168 -8.82 -17.11 -0.95
C TYR A 168 -8.49 -18.15 -2.05
N ILE A 169 -9.39 -19.12 -2.26
CA ILE A 169 -9.21 -20.30 -3.14
C ILE A 169 -8.74 -19.92 -4.56
N HIS A 170 -9.37 -18.93 -5.18
CA HIS A 170 -9.04 -18.54 -6.56
C HIS A 170 -7.59 -18.03 -6.70
N ILE A 171 -7.03 -17.49 -5.64
CA ILE A 171 -5.72 -16.85 -5.68
C ILE A 171 -4.62 -17.86 -5.37
N TYR A 172 -4.87 -18.79 -4.45
CA TYR A 172 -4.03 -19.98 -4.31
C TYR A 172 -3.99 -20.82 -5.59
N GLN A 173 -5.11 -20.93 -6.31
CA GLN A 173 -5.15 -21.57 -7.63
C GLN A 173 -4.27 -20.84 -8.65
N VAL A 174 -4.28 -19.51 -8.67
CA VAL A 174 -3.39 -18.71 -9.52
C VAL A 174 -1.92 -18.92 -9.14
N ARG A 175 -1.57 -18.87 -7.85
CA ARG A 175 -0.20 -19.16 -7.37
C ARG A 175 0.29 -20.55 -7.82
N LEU A 176 -0.52 -21.58 -7.61
CA LEU A 176 -0.18 -22.95 -7.99
C LEU A 176 -0.03 -23.10 -9.51
N SER A 177 -0.83 -22.37 -10.30
CA SER A 177 -0.73 -22.40 -11.76
C SER A 177 0.56 -21.75 -12.29
N PHE A 178 1.14 -20.78 -11.56
CA PHE A 178 2.44 -20.18 -11.88
C PHE A 178 3.63 -20.99 -11.35
N ALA A 179 3.46 -21.73 -10.25
CA ALA A 179 4.49 -22.61 -9.69
C ALA A 179 4.65 -23.93 -10.47
N ALA A 180 3.73 -24.25 -11.39
CA ALA A 180 3.75 -25.45 -12.22
C ALA A 180 4.26 -25.20 -13.65
N MET A 181 4.78 -24.00 -13.95
CA MET A 181 5.54 -23.68 -15.17
C MET A 181 7.02 -23.53 -14.84
#